data_AF-X8E6P0-F1
#
_entry.id   AF-X8E6P0-F1
#
_cell.length_a   1.000
_cell.length_b   1.000
_cell.length_c   1.000
_cell.angle_alpha   90.00
_cell.angle_beta   90.00
_cell.angle_gamma   90.00
#
_symmetry.space_group_name_H-M   'P 1'
#
loop_
_entity.id
_entity.type
_entity.pdbx_description
1 polymer ?
#
loop_
_entity_poly.entity_id
_entity_poly.type
_entity_poly.pdbx_seq_one_letter_code
_entity_poly.pdbx_strand_id
1 'polypeptide(L)' 'MVGNYPLSIALDGQAMNITVTTNAENLDFGLVGCRRSVPHLQRMLGHLETSLKDLERAVGA' A
#
# COMPACT_ATOMS: atom_id res chain seq x y z
N MET A 1 2.60 14.63 18.20
CA MET A 1 3.29 13.31 18.19
C MET A 1 3.51 12.95 16.73
N VAL A 2 4.75 12.69 16.30
CA VAL A 2 5.07 12.35 14.90
C VAL A 2 4.81 10.86 14.70
N GLY A 3 3.99 10.48 13.72
CA GLY A 3 3.75 9.08 13.38
C GLY A 3 4.99 8.43 12.77
N ASN A 4 5.36 7.24 13.22
CA ASN A 4 6.50 6.49 12.70
C ASN A 4 6.03 5.44 11.69
N TYR A 5 6.37 5.65 10.42
CA TYR A 5 5.99 4.78 9.32
C TYR A 5 7.23 4.10 8.74
N PRO A 6 7.64 2.94 9.27
CA PRO A 6 8.78 2.22 8.73
C PRO A 6 8.44 1.78 7.31
N LEU A 7 9.37 2.01 6.38
CA LEU A 7 9.15 1.76 4.96
C LEU A 7 10.31 0.93 4.40
N SER A 8 9.99 -0.14 3.70
CA SER A 8 10.99 -0.92 2.98
C SER A 8 11.32 -0.28 1.63
N ILE A 9 12.60 -0.11 1.33
CA ILE A 9 13.05 0.43 0.04
C ILE A 9 12.99 -0.68 -1.02
N ALA A 10 12.59 -0.33 -2.25
CA ALA A 10 12.67 -1.26 -3.38
C ALA A 10 14.15 -1.49 -3.74
N LEU A 11 14.56 -2.76 -3.79
CA LEU A 11 15.91 -3.17 -4.19
C LEU A 11 16.02 -3.35 -5.70
N ASP A 12 17.25 -3.44 -6.22
CA ASP A 12 17.48 -3.74 -7.63
C ASP A 12 16.79 -5.04 -8.05
N GLY A 13 16.12 -5.01 -9.19
CA GLY A 13 15.29 -6.13 -9.68
C GLY A 13 13.89 -6.22 -9.06
N GLN A 14 13.60 -5.46 -7.99
CA GLN A 14 12.26 -5.38 -7.40
C GLN A 14 11.51 -4.16 -7.94
N ALA A 15 10.42 -4.39 -8.67
CA ALA A 15 9.63 -3.30 -9.25
C ALA A 15 8.89 -2.48 -8.17
N MET A 16 8.38 -3.14 -7.13
CA MET A 16 7.60 -2.54 -6.06
C MET A 16 7.70 -3.37 -4.77
N ASN A 17 7.59 -2.71 -3.63
CA ASN A 17 7.44 -3.26 -2.30
C ASN A 17 6.21 -2.61 -1.62
N ILE A 18 5.43 -3.42 -0.90
CA ILE A 18 4.30 -2.97 -0.08
C ILE A 18 4.65 -3.26 1.38
N THR A 19 4.72 -2.24 2.21
CA THR A 19 4.89 -2.34 3.66
C THR A 19 3.56 -2.02 4.34
N VAL A 20 3.12 -2.84 5.29
CA VAL A 20 1.91 -2.58 6.08
C VAL A 20 2.30 -2.43 7.54
N THR A 21 1.84 -1.37 8.18
CA THR A 21 1.99 -1.18 9.63
C THR A 21 0.62 -0.97 10.26
N THR A 22 0.49 -1.38 11.52
CA THR A 22 -0.71 -1.12 12.32
C THR A 22 -0.44 0.05 13.24
N ASN A 23 -1.38 0.99 13.30
CA ASN A 23 -1.36 2.10 14.24
C ASN A 23 -2.73 2.22 14.91
N ALA A 24 -2.81 1.75 16.16
CA ALA A 24 -4.06 1.58 16.89
C ALA A 24 -5.08 0.78 16.06
N GLU A 25 -6.21 1.40 15.70
CA GLU A 25 -7.29 0.76 14.92
C GLU A 25 -7.10 0.89 13.40
N ASN A 26 -5.99 1.48 12.96
CA ASN A 26 -5.72 1.73 11.54
C ASN A 26 -4.65 0.79 11.00
N LEU A 27 -4.82 0.40 9.73
CA LEU A 27 -3.78 -0.22 8.91
C LEU A 27 -3.27 0.80 7.90
N ASP A 28 -1.98 1.09 7.98
CA ASP A 28 -1.30 2.03 7.10
C ASP A 28 -0.52 1.28 6.03
N PHE A 29 -0.78 1.59 4.76
CA PHE A 29 -0.13 0.99 3.60
C PHE A 29 0.94 1.92 3.03
N GLY A 30 2.18 1.44 3.00
CA GLY A 30 3.32 2.09 2.37
C GLY A 30 3.70 1.42 1.06
N LEU A 31 3.66 2.16 -0.05
CA LEU A 31 4.04 1.66 -1.38
C LEU A 31 5.34 2.33 -1.83
N VAL A 32 6.36 1.53 -2.11
CA VAL A 32 7.63 1.99 -2.70
C VAL A 32 7.87 1.24 -3.99
N GLY A 33 8.26 1.93 -5.05
CA GLY A 33 8.57 1.25 -6.31
C GLY A 33 9.45 2.07 -7.24
N CYS A 34 10.05 1.38 -8.19
CA CYS A 34 10.83 1.99 -9.25
C CYS A 34 9.89 2.70 -10.23
N ARG A 35 9.97 4.04 -10.31
CA ARG A 35 9.11 4.86 -11.17
C ARG A 35 9.12 4.46 -12.65
N ARG A 36 10.22 3.87 -13.14
CA ARG A 36 10.34 3.37 -14.52
C ARG A 36 9.57 2.07 -14.71
N SER A 37 9.67 1.16 -13.75
CA SER A 37 9.04 -0.16 -13.82
C SER A 37 7.55 -0.12 -13.49
N VAL A 38 7.14 0.78 -12.57
CA VAL A 38 5.76 0.98 -12.15
C VAL A 38 5.40 2.47 -12.30
N PRO A 39 5.15 2.95 -13.53
CA PRO A 39 4.71 4.32 -13.74
C PRO A 39 3.35 4.55 -13.08
N HIS A 40 3.17 5.75 -12.51
CA HIS A 40 1.93 6.12 -11.81
C HIS A 40 1.56 5.23 -10.61
N LEU A 41 2.56 4.76 -9.85
CA LEU A 41 2.39 3.90 -8.66
C LEU A 41 1.29 4.37 -7.69
N GLN A 42 1.05 5.67 -7.54
CA GLN A 42 -0.02 6.20 -6.69
C GLN A 42 -1.43 5.66 -7.05
N ARG A 43 -1.66 5.23 -8.29
CA ARG A 43 -2.94 4.62 -8.71
C ARG A 43 -3.22 3.31 -7.98
N MET A 44 -2.18 2.61 -7.52
CA MET A 44 -2.32 1.41 -6.70
C MET A 44 -3.12 1.66 -5.42
N LEU A 45 -3.05 2.86 -4.84
CA LEU A 45 -3.86 3.21 -3.67
C LEU A 45 -5.36 3.11 -3.97
N GLY A 46 -5.79 3.62 -5.14
CA GLY A 46 -7.18 3.50 -5.58
C GLY A 46 -7.59 2.07 -5.90
N HIS A 47 -6.68 1.25 -6.42
CA HIS A 47 -6.93 -0.18 -6.63
C HIS A 47 -7.09 -0.92 -5.30
N LEU A 48 -6.25 -0.65 -4.30
CA LEU A 48 -6.38 -1.22 -2.96
C LEU A 48 -7.71 -0.85 -2.31
N GLU A 49 -8.11 0.43 -2.39
CA GLU A 49 -9.40 0.90 -1.86
C GLU A 49 -10.59 0.21 -2.55
N THR A 50 -10.53 0.08 -3.87
CA THR A 50 -11.59 -0.59 -4.65
C THR A 50 -11.69 -2.05 -4.26
N SER A 51 -10.56 -2.77 -4.22
CA SER A 51 -10.53 -4.19 -3.83
C SER A 51 -10.99 -4.42 -2.39
N LEU A 52 -10.67 -3.52 -1.46
CA LEU A 52 -11.16 -3.62 -0.09
C LEU A 52 -12.68 -3.44 -0.03
N LYS A 53 -13.24 -2.43 -0.70
CA LYS A 53 -14.70 -2.23 -0.80
C LYS A 53 -15.41 -3.43 -1.42
N ASP A 54 -14.81 -4.03 -2.45
CA ASP A 54 -15.38 -5.23 -3.08
C ASP A 54 -15.36 -6.43 -2.14
N LEU A 55 -14.29 -6.58 -1.34
CA LEU A 55 -14.20 -7.61 -0.31
C LEU A 55 -15.25 -7.40 0.78
N GLU A 56 -15.39 -6.17 1.31
CA GLU A 56 -16.40 -5.80 2.32
C GLU A 56 -17.82 -6.16 1.85
N ARG A 57 -18.17 -5.80 0.62
CA ARG A 57 -19.47 -6.16 0.02
C ARG A 57 -19.66 -7.66 -0.11
N ALA A 58 -18.61 -8.40 -0.48
CA ALA A 58 -18.69 -9.83 -0.68
C ALA A 58 -18.87 -10.60 0.65
N VAL A 59 -18.34 -10.08 1.75
CA VAL A 59 -18.46 -10.68 3.09
C VAL A 59 -19.64 -10.15 3.91
N GLY A 60 -20.42 -9.21 3.36
CA GLY A 60 -21.63 -8.68 4.00
C GLY A 60 -21.37 -7.64 5.09
N ALA A 61 -20.27 -6.90 5.00
CA ALA A 61 -20.04 -5.70 5.80
C ALA A 61 -20.97 -4.55 5.37
#